data_AF-A0A4Y2HS69-F1
#
_entry.id   AF-A0A4Y2HS69-F1
#
_cell.length_a   1.000
_cell.length_b   1.000
_cell.length_c   1.000
_cell.angle_alpha   90.00
_cell.angle_beta   90.00
_cell.angle_gamma   90.00
#
_symmetry.space_group_name_H-M   'P 1'
#
loop_
_entity.id
_entity.type
_entity.pdbx_description
1 polymer ?
#
loop_
_entity_poly.entity_id
_entity_poly.type
_entity_poly.pdbx_seq_one_letter_code
_entity_poly.pdbx_strand_id
1 'polypeptide(L)'
;MKPRTYYPRNHIKRLLQKDSIIRCQKEWYNGETGRSVYNVLPKVKITPTPWQRPEIMFVTGHGPFPTYPKRFNIRSSDSCDCGNLGNPLHYATSCLFTTSYHLTKPSTDLEPLWWKRVMNNNNSRAKILKFIHFIAGNETLFFQKIVTITNHRLN
;
A
#
# COMPACT_ATOMS: atom_id res chain seq x y z
N MET A 1 2.30 55.36 9.21
CA MET A 1 1.71 54.23 8.45
C MET A 1 2.81 53.21 8.17
N LYS A 2 2.65 51.94 8.56
CA LYS A 2 3.61 50.88 8.14
C LYS A 2 3.34 50.54 6.67
N PRO A 3 4.35 50.51 5.78
CA PRO A 3 4.14 50.19 4.38
C PRO A 3 3.65 48.75 4.21
N ARG A 4 2.62 48.54 3.37
CA ARG A 4 2.23 47.20 2.94
C ARG A 4 3.35 46.62 2.09
N THR A 5 4.07 45.64 2.63
CA THR A 5 5.04 44.85 1.88
C THR A 5 4.29 43.91 0.95
N TYR A 6 4.28 44.21 -0.35
CA TYR A 6 3.69 43.35 -1.37
C TYR A 6 4.71 42.26 -1.75
N TYR A 7 4.40 41.01 -1.43
CA TYR A 7 5.22 39.88 -1.86
C TYR A 7 4.76 39.39 -3.24
N PRO A 8 5.70 39.13 -4.17
CA PRO A 8 5.36 38.49 -5.44
C PRO A 8 4.65 37.15 -5.20
N ARG A 9 3.63 36.83 -6.00
CA ARG A 9 2.85 35.58 -5.89
C ARG A 9 3.73 34.33 -5.83
N ASN A 10 4.83 34.31 -6.59
CA ASN A 10 5.79 33.20 -6.61
C ASN A 10 6.51 33.02 -5.27
N HIS A 11 6.81 34.13 -4.58
CA HIS A 11 7.41 34.10 -3.25
C HIS A 11 6.46 33.46 -2.24
N ILE A 12 5.19 33.88 -2.23
CA ILE A 12 4.15 33.32 -1.34
C ILE A 12 3.95 31.83 -1.62
N LYS A 13 3.83 31.43 -2.90
CA LYS A 13 3.69 30.01 -3.29
C LYS A 13 4.83 29.15 -2.76
N ARG A 14 6.08 29.62 -2.88
CA ARG A 14 7.26 28.90 -2.41
C ARG A 14 7.27 28.74 -0.90
N LEU A 15 6.89 29.78 -0.15
CA LEU A 15 6.76 29.70 1.32
C LEU A 15 5.71 28.68 1.74
N LEU A 16 4.50 28.76 1.16
CA LEU A 16 3.42 27.82 1.46
C LEU A 16 3.80 26.38 1.13
N GLN A 17 4.50 26.17 0.00
CA GLN A 17 4.98 24.85 -0.38
C GLN A 17 6.00 24.31 0.63
N LYS A 18 6.97 25.13 1.05
CA LYS A 18 7.96 24.76 2.06
C LYS A 18 7.31 24.36 3.38
N ASP A 19 6.39 25.17 3.88
CA ASP A 19 5.70 24.92 5.16
C ASP A 19 4.81 23.66 5.08
N SER A 20 4.16 23.44 3.92
CA SER A 20 3.35 22.25 3.69
C SER A 20 4.19 20.97 3.69
N ILE A 21 5.38 20.98 3.07
CA ILE A 21 6.30 19.83 3.08
C ILE A 21 6.78 19.54 4.49
N ILE A 22 7.18 20.57 5.26
CA ILE A 22 7.67 20.38 6.63
C ILE A 22 6.60 19.75 7.51
N ARG A 23 5.38 20.27 7.46
CA ARG A 23 4.24 19.71 8.19
C ARG A 23 3.91 18.29 7.75
N CYS A 24 3.84 18.05 6.44
CA CYS A 24 3.58 16.71 5.90
C CYS A 24 4.67 15.71 6.33
N GLN A 25 5.94 16.12 6.34
CA GLN A 25 7.04 15.29 6.81
C GLN A 25 6.93 14.93 8.30
N LYS A 26 6.47 15.86 9.14
CA LYS A 26 6.23 15.62 10.56
C LYS A 26 5.14 14.57 10.76
N GLU A 27 4.00 14.72 10.07
CA GLU A 27 2.92 13.72 10.10
C GLU A 27 3.39 12.37 9.53
N TRP A 28 4.19 12.38 8.46
CA TRP A 28 4.72 11.17 7.85
C TRP A 28 5.67 10.39 8.76
N TYR A 29 6.48 11.10 9.55
CA TYR A 29 7.39 10.48 10.52
C TYR A 29 6.63 9.84 11.68
N ASN A 30 5.67 10.57 12.26
CA ASN A 30 4.92 10.15 13.44
C ASN A 30 3.74 9.21 13.13
N GLY A 31 3.30 9.15 11.87
CA GLY A 31 2.12 8.39 11.48
C GLY A 31 2.33 6.89 11.54
N GLU A 32 1.30 6.19 12.01
CA GLU A 32 1.25 4.72 12.11
C GLU A 32 0.68 4.04 10.85
N THR A 33 -0.02 4.78 10.00
CA THR A 33 -0.58 4.25 8.75
C THR A 33 0.42 4.35 7.61
N GLY A 34 0.42 3.36 6.70
CA GLY A 34 1.28 3.39 5.51
C GLY A 34 2.76 3.15 5.80
N ARG A 35 3.09 2.47 6.91
CA ARG A 35 4.49 2.20 7.31
C ARG A 35 5.30 1.48 6.25
N SER A 36 4.71 0.56 5.50
CA SER A 36 5.35 -0.08 4.35
C SER A 36 5.85 0.94 3.32
N VAL A 37 5.05 1.97 3.00
CA VAL A 37 5.45 3.08 2.12
C VAL A 37 6.54 3.92 2.78
N TYR A 38 6.39 4.28 4.06
CA TYR A 38 7.39 5.05 4.79
C TYR A 38 8.76 4.34 4.80
N ASN A 39 8.77 3.03 4.98
CA ASN A 39 9.99 2.22 5.05
C ASN A 39 10.80 2.27 3.75
N VAL A 40 10.14 2.52 2.61
CA VAL A 40 10.79 2.68 1.31
C VAL A 40 11.04 4.16 0.98
N LEU A 41 10.07 5.04 1.26
CA LEU A 41 10.09 6.47 1.00
C LEU A 41 9.89 7.27 2.31
N PRO A 42 10.92 7.37 3.17
CA PRO A 42 10.79 8.04 4.46
C PRO A 42 10.72 9.56 4.35
N LYS A 43 11.10 10.12 3.19
CA LYS A 43 11.08 11.56 2.93
C LYS A 43 9.96 11.92 1.97
N VAL A 44 9.14 12.89 2.35
CA VAL A 44 8.12 13.50 1.49
C VAL A 44 8.82 14.25 0.37
N LYS A 45 8.40 13.99 -0.88
CA LYS A 45 8.90 14.66 -2.08
C LYS A 45 7.71 15.05 -2.95
N ILE A 46 7.85 16.15 -3.70
CA ILE A 46 6.85 16.61 -4.65
C ILE A 46 6.97 15.86 -5.98
N THR A 47 8.17 15.40 -6.31
CA THR A 47 8.44 14.61 -7.50
C THR A 47 7.86 13.20 -7.34
N PRO A 48 7.08 12.71 -8.31
CA PRO A 48 6.62 11.32 -8.30
C PRO A 48 7.79 10.34 -8.25
N THR A 49 7.60 9.24 -7.54
CA THR A 49 8.54 8.11 -7.57
C THR A 49 8.26 7.28 -8.82
N PRO A 50 9.28 6.76 -9.54
CA PRO A 50 9.09 5.96 -10.76
C PRO A 50 8.65 4.52 -10.45
N TRP A 51 7.52 4.40 -9.75
CA TRP A 51 6.86 3.13 -9.48
C TRP A 51 5.69 2.93 -10.42
N GLN A 52 5.52 1.70 -10.87
CA GLN A 52 4.38 1.27 -11.66
C GLN A 52 3.17 1.06 -10.75
N ARG A 53 1.97 1.10 -11.34
CA ARG A 53 0.71 0.89 -10.61
C ARG A 53 0.70 -0.39 -9.75
N PRO A 54 1.16 -1.57 -10.22
CA PRO A 54 1.15 -2.78 -9.39
C PRO A 54 2.11 -2.70 -8.21
N GLU A 55 3.22 -1.99 -8.35
CA GLU A 55 4.19 -1.76 -7.27
C GLU A 55 3.62 -0.82 -6.21
N ILE A 56 2.93 0.24 -6.65
CA ILE A 56 2.20 1.14 -5.76
C ILE A 56 1.16 0.33 -4.98
N MET A 57 0.33 -0.45 -5.66
CA MET A 57 -0.68 -1.32 -5.03
C MET A 57 -0.08 -2.24 -3.98
N PHE A 58 1.04 -2.87 -4.32
CA PHE A 58 1.75 -3.77 -3.40
C PHE A 58 2.23 -3.05 -2.13
N VAL A 59 2.96 -1.94 -2.28
CA VAL A 59 3.55 -1.25 -1.12
C VAL A 59 2.49 -0.58 -0.25
N THR A 60 1.43 -0.03 -0.83
CA THR A 60 0.36 0.62 -0.07
C THR A 60 -0.65 -0.38 0.51
N GLY A 61 -0.58 -1.65 0.09
CA GLY A 61 -1.61 -2.65 0.33
C GLY A 61 -2.96 -2.27 -0.26
N HIS A 62 -2.96 -1.63 -1.43
CA HIS A 62 -4.15 -1.31 -2.21
C HIS A 62 -4.45 -2.41 -3.23
N GLY A 63 -5.65 -2.37 -3.80
CA GLY A 63 -6.05 -3.28 -4.87
C GLY A 63 -6.53 -4.61 -4.29
N PRO A 64 -5.92 -5.75 -4.64
CA PRO A 64 -6.57 -7.03 -4.45
C PRO A 64 -6.35 -7.72 -3.10
N PHE A 65 -5.83 -6.98 -2.13
CA PHE A 65 -5.57 -7.49 -0.80
C PHE A 65 -6.82 -7.34 0.06
N PRO A 66 -7.39 -8.41 0.65
CA PRO A 66 -8.59 -8.34 1.49
C PRO A 66 -8.55 -7.26 2.59
N THR A 67 -7.37 -6.95 3.13
CA THR A 67 -7.19 -5.83 4.09
C THR A 67 -7.62 -4.47 3.55
N TYR A 68 -7.59 -4.26 2.23
CA TYR A 68 -7.95 -2.99 1.61
C TYR A 68 -9.46 -2.73 1.57
N PRO A 69 -10.30 -3.55 0.90
CA PRO A 69 -11.75 -3.34 0.89
C PRO A 69 -12.39 -3.46 2.28
N LYS A 70 -11.78 -4.22 3.22
CA LYS A 70 -12.24 -4.27 4.62
C LYS A 70 -12.20 -2.89 5.28
N ARG A 71 -11.19 -2.05 5.01
CA ARG A 71 -11.08 -0.68 5.57
C ARG A 71 -12.26 0.22 5.18
N PHE A 72 -12.90 -0.06 4.05
CA PHE A 72 -14.07 0.69 3.57
C PHE A 72 -15.39 -0.03 3.84
N ASN A 73 -15.38 -1.09 4.65
CA ASN A 73 -16.53 -1.95 4.91
C ASN A 73 -17.16 -2.56 3.63
N ILE A 74 -16.39 -2.70 2.56
CA ILE A 74 -16.84 -3.35 1.30
C ILE A 74 -16.81 -4.88 1.46
N ARG A 75 -15.81 -5.39 2.19
CA ARG A 75 -15.68 -6.81 2.57
C ARG A 75 -15.83 -6.94 4.08
N SER A 76 -16.51 -8.00 4.52
CA SER A 76 -16.72 -8.29 5.95
C SER A 76 -15.46 -8.79 6.66
N SER A 77 -14.53 -9.42 5.93
CA SER A 77 -13.28 -9.99 6.44
C SER A 77 -12.07 -9.44 5.68
N ASP A 78 -10.95 -9.28 6.39
CA ASP A 78 -9.62 -9.01 5.84
C ASP A 78 -8.77 -10.29 5.66
N SER A 79 -9.36 -11.46 5.87
CA SER A 79 -8.67 -12.73 5.69
C SER A 79 -8.50 -13.07 4.20
N CYS A 80 -7.35 -13.66 3.89
CA CYS A 80 -7.13 -14.45 2.69
C CYS A 80 -7.93 -15.75 2.79
N ASP A 81 -8.27 -16.35 1.65
CA ASP A 81 -9.01 -17.61 1.57
C ASP A 81 -8.19 -18.80 2.15
N CYS A 82 -6.89 -18.63 2.39
CA CYS A 82 -6.08 -19.60 3.15
C CYS A 82 -6.16 -19.43 4.68
N GLY A 83 -7.00 -18.53 5.18
CA GLY A 83 -7.28 -18.30 6.60
C GLY A 83 -6.39 -17.26 7.29
N ASN A 84 -5.29 -16.82 6.67
CA ASN A 84 -4.39 -15.81 7.22
C ASN A 84 -4.82 -14.38 6.87
N LEU A 85 -4.20 -13.37 7.51
CA LEU A 85 -4.43 -11.96 7.17
C LEU A 85 -4.07 -11.68 5.70
N GLY A 86 -5.03 -11.18 4.92
CA GLY A 86 -4.91 -10.93 3.49
C GLY A 86 -4.19 -9.63 3.14
N ASN A 87 -2.99 -9.43 3.68
CA ASN A 87 -2.15 -8.27 3.39
C ASN A 87 -1.07 -8.61 2.34
N PRO A 88 -0.40 -7.61 1.74
CA PRO A 88 0.59 -7.86 0.69
C PRO A 88 1.79 -8.69 1.14
N LEU A 89 2.24 -8.50 2.39
CA LEU A 89 3.37 -9.25 2.94
C LEU A 89 3.06 -10.74 3.01
N HIS A 90 1.87 -11.12 3.47
CA HIS A 90 1.42 -12.50 3.52
C HIS A 90 1.44 -13.13 2.13
N TYR A 91 0.79 -12.48 1.16
CA TYR A 91 0.77 -12.97 -0.21
C TYR A 91 2.16 -13.06 -0.85
N ALA A 92 3.05 -12.12 -0.55
CA ALA A 92 4.39 -12.14 -1.09
C ALA A 92 5.34 -13.14 -0.41
N THR A 93 5.00 -13.73 0.74
CA THR A 93 5.99 -14.50 1.52
C THR A 93 5.49 -15.84 2.06
N SER A 94 4.17 -16.09 2.07
CA SER A 94 3.63 -17.27 2.77
C SER A 94 2.26 -17.78 2.27
N CYS A 95 1.53 -17.03 1.43
CA CYS A 95 0.23 -17.50 0.93
C CYS A 95 0.37 -18.71 0.02
N LEU A 96 -0.43 -19.76 0.29
CA LEU A 96 -0.42 -21.01 -0.48
C LEU A 96 -0.71 -20.80 -1.97
N PHE A 97 -1.62 -19.85 -2.28
CA PHE A 97 -2.05 -19.57 -3.64
C PHE A 97 -1.02 -18.81 -4.49
N THR A 98 0.04 -18.28 -3.87
CA THR A 98 1.04 -17.44 -4.56
C THR A 98 2.47 -17.95 -4.35
N THR A 99 2.61 -19.25 -4.06
CA THR A 99 3.88 -19.94 -3.80
C THR A 99 4.95 -19.68 -4.88
N SER A 100 4.58 -19.71 -6.16
CA SER A 100 5.50 -19.42 -7.28
C SER A 100 6.06 -18.00 -7.25
N TYR A 101 5.39 -17.08 -6.56
CA TYR A 101 5.72 -15.67 -6.49
C TYR A 101 6.39 -15.26 -5.18
N HIS A 102 6.65 -16.19 -4.26
CA HIS A 102 7.21 -15.86 -2.95
C HIS A 102 8.58 -15.17 -3.01
N LEU A 103 8.69 -14.09 -2.27
CA LEU A 103 9.93 -13.45 -1.86
C LEU A 103 10.34 -14.03 -0.50
N THR A 104 11.62 -13.88 -0.15
CA THR A 104 12.13 -14.34 1.15
C THR A 104 11.35 -13.68 2.28
N LYS A 105 10.75 -14.47 3.17
CA LYS A 105 10.03 -13.94 4.32
C LYS A 105 10.99 -13.22 5.28
N PRO A 106 10.71 -11.98 5.71
CA PRO A 106 11.53 -11.34 6.74
C PRO A 106 11.20 -11.89 8.13
N SER A 107 12.15 -11.79 9.06
CA SER A 107 11.81 -11.77 10.48
C SER A 107 11.07 -10.47 10.82
N THR A 108 10.28 -10.49 11.89
CA THR A 108 9.45 -9.34 12.31
C THR A 108 10.27 -8.06 12.44
N ASP A 109 11.43 -8.12 13.11
CA ASP A 109 12.29 -6.96 13.34
C ASP A 109 12.93 -6.39 12.07
N LEU A 110 12.99 -7.20 11.00
CA LEU A 110 13.60 -6.83 9.73
C LEU A 110 12.56 -6.45 8.66
N GLU A 111 11.27 -6.47 8.97
CA GLU A 111 10.22 -6.10 8.02
C GLU A 111 10.44 -4.70 7.39
N PRO A 112 10.82 -3.64 8.15
CA PRO A 112 11.10 -2.34 7.55
C PRO A 112 12.22 -2.36 6.51
N LEU A 113 13.30 -3.09 6.80
CA LEU A 113 14.43 -3.24 5.87
C LEU A 113 14.06 -4.10 4.67
N TRP A 114 13.16 -5.07 4.87
CA TRP A 114 12.67 -5.93 3.81
C TRP A 114 11.93 -5.15 2.74
N TRP A 115 10.97 -4.29 3.12
CA TRP A 115 10.26 -3.42 2.17
C TRP A 115 11.23 -2.61 1.31
N LYS A 116 12.22 -1.99 1.96
CA LYS A 116 13.25 -1.20 1.28
C LYS A 116 14.08 -2.05 0.30
N ARG A 117 14.50 -3.25 0.69
CA ARG A 117 15.31 -4.15 -0.15
C ARG A 117 14.51 -4.63 -1.37
N VAL A 118 13.28 -5.07 -1.14
CA VAL A 118 12.37 -5.56 -2.18
C VAL A 118 12.10 -4.47 -3.21
N MET A 119 11.78 -3.25 -2.77
CA MET A 119 11.44 -2.16 -3.68
C MET A 119 12.64 -1.51 -4.37
N ASN A 120 13.86 -1.76 -3.90
CA ASN A 120 15.09 -1.31 -4.58
C ASN A 120 15.70 -2.38 -5.49
N ASN A 121 15.15 -3.60 -5.53
CA ASN A 121 15.66 -4.68 -6.36
C ASN A 121 14.77 -4.89 -7.60
N ASN A 122 15.34 -4.74 -8.80
CA ASN A 122 14.60 -4.86 -10.05
C ASN A 122 13.99 -6.26 -10.27
N ASN A 123 14.64 -7.32 -9.82
CA ASN A 123 14.10 -8.68 -9.93
C ASN A 123 12.91 -8.89 -8.98
N SER A 124 13.01 -8.39 -7.75
CA SER A 124 11.90 -8.41 -6.79
C SER A 124 10.71 -7.59 -7.31
N ARG A 125 10.97 -6.40 -7.85
CA ARG A 125 9.97 -5.56 -8.51
C ARG A 125 9.29 -6.28 -9.67
N ALA A 126 10.06 -6.88 -10.59
CA ALA A 126 9.51 -7.66 -11.69
C ALA A 126 8.66 -8.85 -11.20
N LYS A 127 9.06 -9.50 -10.11
CA LYS A 127 8.30 -10.58 -9.47
C LYS A 127 6.98 -10.06 -8.89
N ILE A 128 6.99 -8.89 -8.24
CA ILE A 128 5.78 -8.20 -7.74
C ILE A 128 4.83 -7.86 -8.89
N LEU A 129 5.33 -7.35 -10.01
CA LEU A 129 4.50 -7.05 -11.18
C LEU A 129 3.74 -8.32 -11.63
N LYS A 130 4.47 -9.41 -11.88
CA LYS A 130 3.88 -10.69 -12.30
C LYS A 130 2.87 -11.22 -11.26
N PHE A 131 3.21 -11.10 -9.99
CA PHE A 131 2.37 -11.49 -8.86
C PHE A 131 1.04 -10.73 -8.79
N ILE A 132 1.07 -9.40 -8.90
CA ILE A 132 -0.17 -8.60 -8.89
C ILE A 132 -1.02 -8.89 -10.12
N HIS A 133 -0.41 -9.04 -11.29
CA HIS A 133 -1.11 -9.44 -12.51
C HIS A 133 -1.74 -10.83 -12.36
N PHE A 134 -1.04 -11.77 -11.73
CA PHE A 134 -1.60 -13.09 -11.42
C PHE A 134 -2.83 -12.99 -10.53
N ILE A 135 -2.78 -12.22 -9.43
CA ILE A 135 -3.96 -12.05 -8.56
C ILE A 135 -5.12 -11.41 -9.33
N ALA A 136 -4.85 -10.34 -10.09
CA ALA A 136 -5.88 -9.66 -10.89
C ALA A 136 -6.45 -10.51 -12.03
N GLY A 137 -5.69 -11.48 -12.54
CA GLY A 137 -6.20 -12.46 -13.53
C GLY A 137 -7.00 -13.59 -12.89
N ASN A 138 -6.93 -13.75 -11.58
CA ASN A 138 -7.55 -14.85 -10.83
C ASN A 138 -8.47 -14.32 -9.74
N GLU A 139 -9.19 -13.20 -10.00
CA GLU A 139 -10.00 -12.54 -8.97
C GLU A 139 -11.01 -13.49 -8.31
N THR A 140 -11.57 -14.45 -9.04
CA THR A 140 -12.51 -15.44 -8.48
C THR A 140 -11.91 -16.31 -7.38
N LEU A 141 -10.59 -16.52 -7.38
CA LEU A 141 -9.86 -17.29 -6.36
C LEU A 141 -9.48 -16.47 -5.12
N PHE A 142 -9.57 -15.14 -5.21
CA PHE A 142 -9.10 -14.22 -4.15
C PHE A 142 -10.21 -13.31 -3.61
N PHE A 143 -11.26 -13.15 -4.38
CA PHE A 143 -12.44 -12.37 -4.09
C PHE A 143 -13.66 -13.25 -4.38
N GLN A 144 -13.97 -14.14 -3.44
CA GLN A 144 -15.30 -14.72 -3.42
C GLN A 144 -16.30 -13.57 -3.38
N LYS A 145 -17.11 -13.45 -4.45
CA LYS A 145 -18.33 -12.64 -4.41
C LYS A 145 -19.14 -13.17 -3.24
N ILE A 146 -19.61 -12.27 -2.38
CA ILE A 146 -20.59 -12.62 -1.35
C ILE A 146 -21.76 -13.26 -2.10
N VAL A 147 -21.86 -14.59 -2.03
CA VAL A 147 -23.14 -15.27 -2.27
C VAL A 147 -23.95 -14.86 -1.06
N THR A 148 -24.80 -13.86 -1.22
CA THR A 148 -25.91 -13.63 -0.30
C THR A 148 -26.70 -14.93 -0.30
N ILE A 149 -26.46 -15.78 0.70
CA ILE A 149 -27.42 -16.80 1.08
C ILE A 149 -28.57 -16.05 1.74
N THR A 150 -29.37 -15.39 0.92
CA THR A 150 -30.79 -15.19 1.21
C THR A 150 -31.50 -16.31 0.48
N ASN A 151 -31.91 -17.34 1.25
CA ASN A 151 -32.98 -18.32 1.01
C ASN A 151 -32.71 -19.50 1.98
N HIS A 152 -33.61 -20.00 2.84
CA HIS A 152 -35.08 -20.00 2.86
C HIS A 152 -35.60 -20.35 4.28
N ARG A 153 -36.60 -19.59 4.75
CA ARG A 153 -37.94 -19.98 5.29
C ARG A 153 -38.15 -21.22 6.21
N LEU A 154 -39.04 -20.97 7.20
CA LEU A 154 -39.97 -21.85 7.96
C LEU A 154 -39.56 -22.19 9.40
N ASN A 155 -40.05 -21.38 10.35
CA ASN A 155 -41.20 -21.71 11.20
C ASN A 155 -41.80 -20.44 11.77
#